data_AF-A0A382KNZ6-F1
#
_entry.id   AF-A0A382KNZ6-F1
#
_cell.length_a   1.000
_cell.length_b   1.000
_cell.length_c   1.000
_cell.angle_alpha   90.00
_cell.angle_beta   90.00
_cell.angle_gamma   90.00
#
_symmetry.space_group_name_H-M   'P 1'
#
loop_
_entity.id
_entity.type
_entity.pdbx_description
1 polymer ?
#
loop_
_entity_poly.entity_id
_entity_poly.type
_entity_poly.pdbx_seq_one_letter_code
_entity_poly.pdbx_strand_id
1 'polypeptide(L)'
;TGKLSYGYSFGRDNYVKPFGWMNSVPLIGKKMSEFQMYYTPSSVNTSIDFSEKLTEKLSRSGLKSPDIYNLGLNRSFGLDYKMFSNLTIKYNQKSKSNMNDFRGYVWKAVKDMDPGIVTNVTENLTTNFNPELLSFLKPNISYSAGYRWDKPLSSTIDGADIGTQIRFSTNLSLSLTQIIELVYKPPSSKKSGSSQGRSRTRSRVQPEGENDDKDNKEGKGNFILNAVHGFFNRIDPLNLTYTETVNRTARGVQGAVPIGYRFGWQSDHGLSQDSASIGSNIGNFDHKQDISLRSGFKLTKKTSISLSFGENVSQTISGSGVEQRSIQRDFLPWGERLDQGLPFFGWSMRMSGLEKWPILNKFVRSASLDHSFSGKESRSWQFEDVNVGAVNLLDMSSFIDTFKDYEKQGKVNAS
;
A
#
# COMPACT_ATOMS: atom_id res chain seq x y z
N THR A 1 -15.01 9.41 -34.15
CA THR A 1 -14.50 9.72 -32.79
C THR A 1 -13.49 10.85 -32.93
N GLY A 2 -13.42 11.74 -31.96
CA GLY A 2 -12.43 12.83 -31.90
C GLY A 2 -11.77 12.85 -30.53
N LYS A 3 -10.46 13.04 -30.47
CA LYS A 3 -9.69 13.04 -29.22
C LYS A 3 -8.82 14.28 -29.15
N LEU A 4 -8.90 15.00 -28.03
CA LEU A 4 -8.02 16.10 -27.68
C LEU A 4 -7.32 15.75 -26.36
N SER A 5 -6.01 15.91 -26.29
CA SER A 5 -5.24 15.70 -25.07
C SER A 5 -4.21 16.79 -24.89
N TYR A 6 -4.13 17.34 -23.68
CA TYR A 6 -3.13 18.31 -23.28
C TYR A 6 -2.39 17.78 -22.06
N GLY A 7 -1.07 17.84 -22.09
CA GLY A 7 -0.21 17.44 -20.98
C GLY A 7 0.90 18.46 -20.84
N TYR A 8 1.08 18.98 -19.63
CA TYR A 8 2.13 19.92 -19.30
C TYR A 8 2.92 19.41 -18.09
N SER A 9 4.23 19.34 -18.25
CA SER A 9 5.17 18.98 -17.19
C SER A 9 5.92 20.22 -16.76
N PHE A 10 5.85 20.57 -15.48
CA PHE A 10 6.53 21.73 -14.95
C PHE A 10 8.03 21.45 -14.79
N GLY A 11 8.84 22.50 -14.83
CA GLY A 11 10.28 22.42 -14.54
C GLY A 11 10.53 21.90 -13.12
N ARG A 12 11.70 21.30 -12.91
CA ARG A 12 12.07 20.68 -11.62
C ARG A 12 12.69 21.67 -10.62
N ASP A 13 13.06 22.86 -11.07
CA ASP A 13 13.77 23.88 -10.28
C ASP A 13 12.81 24.90 -9.63
N ASN A 14 11.63 24.43 -9.25
CA ASN A 14 10.51 25.21 -8.70
C ASN A 14 10.32 24.92 -7.20
N TYR A 15 11.42 24.98 -6.42
CA TYR A 15 11.40 24.66 -5.00
C TYR A 15 12.08 25.73 -4.13
N VAL A 16 11.67 25.76 -2.86
CA VAL A 16 12.32 26.51 -1.79
C VAL A 16 12.83 25.56 -0.70
N LYS A 17 13.91 25.94 -0.01
CA LYS A 17 14.48 25.17 1.11
C LYS A 17 14.26 25.91 2.43
N PRO A 18 13.08 25.75 3.07
CA PRO A 18 12.72 26.53 4.26
C PRO A 18 13.62 26.23 5.47
N PHE A 19 14.20 25.04 5.54
CA PHE A 19 15.01 24.57 6.67
C PHE A 19 16.52 24.58 6.40
N GLY A 20 16.99 25.36 5.42
CA GLY A 20 18.42 25.42 5.08
C GLY A 20 19.33 25.76 6.27
N TRP A 21 18.82 26.53 7.25
CA TRP A 21 19.52 26.90 8.49
C TRP A 21 19.76 25.72 9.45
N MET A 22 19.03 24.62 9.31
CA MET A 22 19.12 23.47 10.23
C MET A 22 20.33 22.58 9.99
N ASN A 23 21.22 22.89 9.05
CA ASN A 23 22.35 22.02 8.68
C ASN A 23 23.23 21.59 9.89
N SER A 24 23.36 22.47 10.89
CA SER A 24 24.14 22.25 12.10
C SER A 24 23.43 21.42 13.18
N VAL A 25 22.14 21.11 13.03
CA VAL A 25 21.36 20.33 14.00
C VAL A 25 21.80 18.86 13.94
N PRO A 26 22.20 18.24 15.06
CA PRO A 26 22.56 16.81 15.08
C PRO A 26 21.39 15.92 14.63
N LEU A 27 21.71 14.72 14.12
CA LEU A 27 20.79 13.66 13.67
C LEU A 27 19.94 14.00 12.44
N ILE A 28 19.18 15.10 12.48
CA ILE A 28 18.21 15.47 11.44
C ILE A 28 18.66 16.63 10.56
N GLY A 29 19.66 17.41 10.98
CA GLY A 29 19.96 18.72 10.38
C GLY A 29 20.35 18.68 8.91
N LYS A 30 21.22 17.76 8.51
CA LYS A 30 21.61 17.59 7.10
C LYS A 30 20.39 17.27 6.22
N LYS A 31 19.58 16.30 6.64
CA LYS A 31 18.37 15.85 5.91
C LYS A 31 17.29 16.92 5.87
N MET A 32 17.09 17.66 6.96
CA MET A 32 16.17 18.79 7.03
C MET A 32 16.64 19.96 6.18
N SER A 33 17.95 20.25 6.13
CA SER A 33 18.47 21.34 5.29
C SER A 33 18.28 21.10 3.78
N GLU A 34 18.20 19.84 3.38
CA GLU A 34 17.90 19.40 2.01
C GLU A 34 16.40 19.31 1.72
N PHE A 35 15.54 19.57 2.70
CA PHE A 35 14.10 19.55 2.52
C PHE A 35 13.66 20.59 1.48
N GLN A 36 12.97 20.12 0.45
CA GLN A 36 12.48 20.94 -0.66
C GLN A 36 10.97 21.03 -0.57
N MET A 37 10.44 22.25 -0.63
CA MET A 37 9.02 22.53 -0.81
C MET A 37 8.83 23.06 -2.22
N TYR A 38 8.05 22.37 -3.03
CA TYR A 38 7.78 22.76 -4.41
C TYR A 38 6.46 23.55 -4.44
N TYR A 39 6.42 24.61 -5.23
CA TYR A 39 5.25 25.51 -5.30
C TYR A 39 4.42 25.36 -6.58
N THR A 40 4.90 24.61 -7.58
CA THR A 40 4.07 24.21 -8.74
C THR A 40 3.91 22.69 -8.77
N PRO A 41 2.81 22.17 -9.35
CA PRO A 41 2.67 20.75 -9.58
C PRO A 41 3.79 20.23 -10.49
N SER A 42 3.99 18.92 -10.49
CA SER A 42 4.97 18.25 -11.34
C SER A 42 4.43 18.05 -12.74
N SER A 43 3.15 17.70 -12.88
CA SER A 43 2.48 17.63 -14.18
C SER A 43 0.98 17.84 -14.04
N VAL A 44 0.38 18.32 -15.13
CA VAL A 44 -1.07 18.39 -15.33
C VAL A 44 -1.37 17.75 -16.67
N ASN A 45 -2.35 16.86 -16.69
CA ASN A 45 -2.86 16.26 -17.91
C ASN A 45 -4.38 16.41 -17.96
N THR A 46 -4.90 16.61 -19.17
CA THR A 46 -6.33 16.61 -19.44
C THR A 46 -6.58 16.01 -20.80
N SER A 47 -7.68 15.27 -20.94
CA SER A 47 -8.12 14.76 -22.22
C SER A 47 -9.62 14.83 -22.37
N ILE A 48 -10.07 14.97 -23.61
CA ILE A 48 -11.46 14.99 -24.00
C ILE A 48 -11.59 14.06 -25.22
N ASP A 49 -12.41 13.02 -25.08
CA ASP A 49 -12.70 12.05 -26.14
C ASP A 49 -14.19 12.10 -26.48
N PHE A 50 -14.51 12.51 -27.70
CA PHE A 50 -15.84 12.49 -28.28
C PHE A 50 -16.04 11.21 -29.09
N SER A 51 -17.15 10.52 -28.85
CA SER A 51 -17.53 9.33 -29.59
C SER A 51 -18.98 9.42 -30.05
N GLU A 52 -19.19 9.50 -31.36
CA GLU A 52 -20.51 9.44 -31.97
C GLU A 52 -20.68 8.09 -32.68
N LYS A 53 -21.81 7.43 -32.46
CA LYS A 53 -22.16 6.16 -33.07
C LYS A 53 -23.64 6.17 -33.46
N LEU A 54 -23.91 5.97 -34.75
CA LEU A 54 -25.23 5.66 -35.28
C LEU A 54 -25.23 4.18 -35.70
N THR A 55 -26.22 3.42 -35.24
CA THR A 55 -26.40 2.01 -35.63
C THR A 55 -27.77 1.85 -36.26
N GLU A 56 -27.77 1.65 -37.57
CA GLU A 56 -28.97 1.35 -38.34
C GLU A 56 -29.12 -0.17 -38.45
N LYS A 57 -30.35 -0.67 -38.33
CA LYS A 57 -30.65 -2.11 -38.37
C LYS A 57 -31.72 -2.37 -39.42
N LEU A 58 -31.38 -3.19 -40.40
CA LEU A 58 -32.28 -3.64 -41.47
C LEU A 58 -32.45 -5.15 -41.36
N SER A 59 -33.69 -5.63 -41.26
CA SER A 59 -33.97 -7.06 -41.29
C SER A 59 -33.75 -7.61 -42.70
N ARG A 60 -33.54 -8.93 -42.82
CA ARG A 60 -33.47 -9.61 -44.12
C ARG A 60 -34.77 -9.50 -44.93
N SER A 61 -35.90 -9.25 -44.27
CA SER A 61 -37.20 -8.99 -44.88
C SER A 61 -37.39 -7.53 -45.32
N GLY A 62 -36.37 -6.67 -45.20
CA GLY A 62 -36.44 -5.26 -45.59
C GLY A 62 -37.14 -4.35 -44.59
N LEU A 63 -37.48 -4.85 -43.39
CA LEU A 63 -38.08 -4.04 -42.33
C LEU A 63 -36.98 -3.23 -41.62
N LYS A 64 -37.12 -1.90 -41.62
CA LYS A 64 -36.23 -1.00 -40.89
C LYS A 64 -36.55 -1.04 -39.40
N SER A 65 -35.57 -1.38 -38.57
CA SER A 65 -35.68 -1.27 -37.11
C SER A 65 -35.28 0.15 -36.66
N PRO A 66 -35.70 0.59 -35.46
CA PRO A 66 -35.34 1.91 -34.95
C PRO A 66 -33.82 2.12 -34.91
N ASP A 67 -33.36 3.27 -35.42
CA ASP A 67 -31.94 3.64 -35.42
C ASP A 67 -31.47 3.94 -33.99
N ILE A 68 -30.31 3.39 -33.60
CA ILE A 68 -29.73 3.61 -32.26
C ILE A 68 -28.61 4.65 -32.37
N TYR A 69 -28.82 5.80 -31.74
CA TYR A 69 -27.84 6.88 -31.69
C TYR A 69 -27.19 7.00 -30.31
N ASN A 70 -25.87 7.20 -30.28
CA ASN A 70 -25.11 7.44 -29.07
C ASN A 70 -23.98 8.45 -29.32
N LEU A 71 -24.10 9.62 -28.71
CA LEU A 71 -23.05 10.63 -28.61
C LEU A 71 -22.54 10.65 -27.17
N GLY A 72 -21.31 10.17 -26.97
CA GLY A 72 -20.63 10.10 -25.69
C GLY A 72 -19.46 11.07 -25.60
N LEU A 73 -19.22 11.57 -24.40
CA LEU A 73 -18.09 12.41 -24.03
C LEU A 73 -17.35 11.80 -22.84
N ASN A 74 -16.08 11.48 -23.02
CA ASN A 74 -15.19 11.12 -21.93
C ASN A 74 -14.24 12.28 -21.66
N ARG A 75 -14.16 12.72 -20.40
CA ARG A 75 -13.21 13.74 -19.94
C ARG A 75 -12.28 13.11 -18.92
N SER A 76 -11.01 13.46 -18.96
CA SER A 76 -10.05 13.11 -17.93
C SER A 76 -9.23 14.31 -17.50
N PHE A 77 -8.85 14.30 -16.23
CA PHE A 77 -7.96 15.26 -15.61
C PHE A 77 -7.02 14.50 -14.68
N GLY A 78 -5.74 14.82 -14.74
CA GLY A 78 -4.72 14.26 -13.87
C GLY A 78 -3.78 15.34 -13.39
N LEU A 79 -3.43 15.30 -12.11
CA LEU A 79 -2.58 16.23 -11.42
C LEU A 79 -1.58 15.44 -10.60
N ASP A 80 -0.29 15.52 -10.95
CA ASP A 80 0.78 15.02 -10.11
C ASP A 80 1.46 16.21 -9.43
N TYR A 81 1.53 16.21 -8.10
CA TYR A 81 2.13 17.26 -7.31
C TYR A 81 3.06 16.68 -6.23
N LYS A 82 4.37 16.86 -6.44
CA LYS A 82 5.37 16.67 -5.39
C LYS A 82 5.43 17.90 -4.47
N MET A 83 4.51 18.03 -3.52
CA MET A 83 4.48 19.19 -2.60
C MET A 83 5.78 19.35 -1.80
N PHE A 84 6.33 18.24 -1.32
CA PHE A 84 7.60 18.21 -0.60
C PHE A 84 8.53 17.13 -1.17
N SER A 85 9.83 17.19 -0.85
CA SER A 85 10.80 16.15 -1.24
C SER A 85 10.34 14.74 -0.85
N ASN A 86 9.60 14.62 0.26
CA ASN A 86 9.06 13.41 0.84
C ASN A 86 7.55 13.24 0.69
N LEU A 87 6.81 14.18 0.08
CA LEU A 87 5.35 14.13 -0.09
C LEU A 87 4.95 14.28 -1.55
N THR A 88 4.33 13.24 -2.10
CA THR A 88 3.75 13.26 -3.45
C THR A 88 2.25 13.05 -3.38
N ILE A 89 1.51 13.87 -4.10
CA ILE A 89 0.06 13.78 -4.24
C ILE A 89 -0.23 13.57 -5.72
N LYS A 90 -1.09 12.61 -6.02
CA LYS A 90 -1.59 12.34 -7.37
C LYS A 90 -3.10 12.35 -7.33
N TYR A 91 -3.73 13.13 -8.17
CA TYR A 91 -5.17 13.18 -8.33
C TYR A 91 -5.53 12.87 -9.77
N ASN A 92 -6.48 11.97 -9.99
CA ASN A 92 -6.98 11.65 -11.31
C ASN A 92 -8.50 11.61 -11.27
N GLN A 93 -9.15 12.32 -12.18
CA GLN A 93 -10.59 12.33 -12.38
C GLN A 93 -10.91 11.88 -13.79
N LYS A 94 -11.91 11.02 -13.95
CA LYS A 94 -12.48 10.63 -15.23
C LYS A 94 -13.98 10.80 -15.14
N SER A 95 -14.57 11.39 -16.17
CA SER A 95 -16.01 11.60 -16.24
C SER A 95 -16.52 11.14 -17.59
N LYS A 96 -17.63 10.42 -17.58
CA LYS A 96 -18.37 10.05 -18.78
C LYS A 96 -19.69 10.78 -18.79
N SER A 97 -20.06 11.27 -19.96
CA SER A 97 -21.30 11.99 -20.17
C SER A 97 -21.97 11.53 -21.45
N ASN A 98 -23.29 11.53 -21.44
CA ASN A 98 -24.12 11.38 -22.62
C ASN A 98 -24.48 12.77 -23.13
N MET A 99 -24.31 12.98 -24.43
CA MET A 99 -24.57 14.25 -25.11
C MET A 99 -25.60 14.08 -26.23
N ASN A 100 -26.48 13.07 -26.16
CA ASN A 100 -27.45 12.80 -27.22
C ASN A 100 -28.32 14.02 -27.55
N ASP A 101 -28.62 14.87 -26.57
CA ASP A 101 -29.38 16.11 -26.73
C ASP A 101 -28.66 17.15 -27.63
N PHE A 102 -27.35 17.01 -27.80
CA PHE A 102 -26.52 17.87 -28.66
C PHE A 102 -26.29 17.28 -30.06
N ARG A 103 -27.06 16.27 -30.47
CA ARG A 103 -27.00 15.71 -31.83
C ARG A 103 -27.16 16.84 -32.86
N GLY A 104 -26.18 16.98 -33.75
CA GLY A 104 -26.15 18.03 -34.78
C GLY A 104 -25.72 19.42 -34.31
N TYR A 105 -25.56 19.64 -32.99
CA TYR A 105 -25.17 20.92 -32.40
C TYR A 105 -24.04 20.78 -31.37
N VAL A 106 -23.15 19.79 -31.53
CA VAL A 106 -22.01 19.53 -30.64
C VAL A 106 -21.14 20.78 -30.44
N TRP A 107 -21.03 21.63 -31.47
CA TRP A 107 -20.33 22.92 -31.39
C TRP A 107 -20.88 23.84 -30.29
N LYS A 108 -22.19 23.83 -30.04
CA LYS A 108 -22.83 24.61 -28.97
C LYS A 108 -22.41 24.09 -27.59
N ALA A 109 -22.40 22.76 -27.40
CA ALA A 109 -21.93 22.16 -26.16
C ALA A 109 -20.46 22.48 -25.87
N VAL A 110 -19.61 22.48 -26.91
CA VAL A 110 -18.20 22.87 -26.78
C VAL A 110 -18.06 24.35 -26.43
N LYS A 111 -18.83 25.23 -27.07
CA LYS A 111 -18.82 26.68 -26.81
C LYS A 111 -19.28 27.00 -25.39
N ASP A 112 -20.35 26.36 -24.93
CA ASP A 112 -20.96 26.62 -23.63
C ASP A 112 -20.30 25.81 -22.49
N MET A 113 -19.26 25.01 -22.82
CA MET A 113 -18.59 24.08 -21.91
C MET A 113 -19.54 23.11 -21.19
N ASP A 114 -20.68 22.81 -21.81
CA ASP A 114 -21.68 21.91 -21.28
C ASP A 114 -21.32 20.45 -21.62
N PRO A 115 -21.05 19.60 -20.62
CA PRO A 115 -20.70 18.21 -20.87
C PRO A 115 -21.91 17.32 -21.17
N GLY A 116 -23.14 17.84 -21.15
CA GLY A 116 -24.36 17.05 -21.18
C GLY A 116 -24.58 16.28 -19.88
N ILE A 117 -25.35 15.20 -19.96
CA ILE A 117 -25.75 14.42 -18.78
C ILE A 117 -24.58 13.55 -18.32
N VAL A 118 -23.99 13.87 -17.18
CA VAL A 118 -22.93 13.05 -16.57
C VAL A 118 -23.52 11.73 -16.10
N THR A 119 -22.94 10.61 -16.55
CA THR A 119 -23.39 9.26 -16.23
C THR A 119 -22.45 8.53 -15.28
N ASN A 120 -21.17 8.87 -15.31
CA ASN A 120 -20.17 8.28 -14.44
C ASN A 120 -19.08 9.29 -14.11
N VAL A 121 -18.65 9.29 -12.85
CA VAL A 121 -17.45 9.99 -12.39
C VAL A 121 -16.61 9.02 -11.59
N THR A 122 -15.32 8.94 -11.90
CA THR A 122 -14.33 8.18 -11.13
C THR A 122 -13.21 9.12 -10.73
N GLU A 123 -12.83 9.09 -9.46
CA GLU A 123 -11.73 9.87 -8.93
C GLU A 123 -10.77 8.97 -8.16
N ASN A 124 -9.49 9.32 -8.20
CA ASN A 124 -8.46 8.66 -7.42
C ASN A 124 -7.51 9.72 -6.88
N LEU A 125 -7.37 9.76 -5.56
CA LEU A 125 -6.37 10.54 -4.83
C LEU A 125 -5.34 9.57 -4.25
N THR A 126 -4.06 9.84 -4.44
CA THR A 126 -2.96 9.05 -3.86
C THR A 126 -1.94 9.99 -3.26
N THR A 127 -1.68 9.84 -1.97
CA THR A 127 -0.72 10.62 -1.20
C THR A 127 0.34 9.67 -0.66
N ASN A 128 1.57 9.82 -1.12
CA ASN A 128 2.71 9.06 -0.58
C ASN A 128 3.63 9.99 0.20
N PHE A 129 3.91 9.61 1.44
CA PHE A 129 4.75 10.33 2.39
C PHE A 129 5.89 9.43 2.90
N ASN A 130 7.13 9.78 2.59
CA ASN A 130 8.33 9.00 2.89
C ASN A 130 9.38 9.85 3.63
N PRO A 131 9.17 10.19 4.91
CA PRO A 131 10.09 11.05 5.63
C PRO A 131 11.40 10.32 5.99
N GLU A 132 12.48 10.61 5.26
CA GLU A 132 13.82 10.09 5.54
C GLU A 132 14.60 10.97 6.53
N LEU A 133 14.00 11.26 7.69
CA LEU A 133 14.60 12.15 8.69
C LEU A 133 15.70 11.47 9.51
N LEU A 134 15.53 10.19 9.79
CA LEU A 134 16.40 9.40 10.66
C LEU A 134 16.97 8.24 9.86
N SER A 135 18.27 7.95 10.01
CA SER A 135 18.91 6.84 9.27
C SER A 135 18.32 5.48 9.70
N PHE A 136 18.11 5.31 11.01
CA PHE A 136 17.64 4.07 11.62
C PHE A 136 16.15 3.81 11.43
N LEU A 137 15.35 4.80 11.04
CA LEU A 137 13.89 4.68 10.90
C LEU A 137 13.47 5.14 9.50
N LYS A 138 12.96 4.20 8.70
CA LYS A 138 12.49 4.47 7.34
C LYS A 138 11.00 4.18 7.25
N PRO A 139 10.14 5.15 7.59
CA PRO A 139 8.71 5.06 7.35
C PRO A 139 8.39 5.30 5.87
N ASN A 140 7.41 4.57 5.36
CA ASN A 140 6.78 4.76 4.07
C ASN A 140 5.28 4.70 4.28
N ILE A 141 4.61 5.84 4.14
CA ILE A 141 3.18 5.98 4.36
C ILE A 141 2.52 6.27 3.02
N SER A 142 1.54 5.48 2.63
CA SER A 142 0.77 5.63 1.41
C SER A 142 -0.71 5.63 1.75
N TYR A 143 -1.41 6.66 1.31
CA TYR A 143 -2.85 6.81 1.42
C TYR A 143 -3.44 6.92 0.02
N SER A 144 -4.37 6.04 -0.32
CA SER A 144 -5.09 6.09 -1.60
C SER A 144 -6.58 6.06 -1.37
N ALA A 145 -7.31 6.98 -1.99
CA ALA A 145 -8.76 7.04 -1.95
C ALA A 145 -9.31 7.06 -3.38
N GLY A 146 -10.14 6.09 -3.71
CA GLY A 146 -10.88 5.99 -4.96
C GLY A 146 -12.35 6.28 -4.71
N TYR A 147 -12.98 7.07 -5.57
CA TYR A 147 -14.40 7.35 -5.55
C TYR A 147 -15.01 7.05 -6.92
N ARG A 148 -16.22 6.50 -6.91
CA ARG A 148 -17.04 6.28 -8.09
C ARG A 148 -18.45 6.78 -7.82
N TRP A 149 -19.00 7.46 -8.82
CA TRP A 149 -20.39 7.87 -8.91
C TRP A 149 -20.94 7.37 -10.24
N ASP A 150 -22.09 6.72 -10.23
CA ASP A 150 -22.68 6.05 -11.39
C ASP A 150 -24.19 6.30 -11.42
N LYS A 151 -24.68 7.01 -12.44
CA LYS A 151 -26.11 7.22 -12.71
C LYS A 151 -26.37 6.91 -14.19
N PRO A 152 -26.62 5.65 -14.56
CA PRO A 152 -26.91 5.31 -15.95
C PRO A 152 -28.25 5.92 -16.39
N LEU A 153 -28.36 6.37 -17.65
CA LEU A 153 -29.60 6.99 -18.16
C LEU A 153 -30.81 6.06 -18.13
N SER A 154 -30.58 4.74 -18.19
CA SER A 154 -31.62 3.72 -18.13
C SER A 154 -32.07 3.41 -16.70
N SER A 155 -31.50 4.06 -15.69
CA SER A 155 -31.88 3.83 -14.29
C SER A 155 -33.29 4.33 -14.03
N THR A 156 -34.13 3.48 -13.46
CA THR A 156 -35.45 3.85 -12.91
C THR A 156 -35.35 4.36 -11.47
N ILE A 157 -34.16 4.28 -10.85
CA ILE A 157 -33.87 4.74 -9.50
C ILE A 157 -33.56 6.24 -9.57
N ASP A 158 -34.26 7.05 -8.77
CA ASP A 158 -33.95 8.48 -8.70
C ASP A 158 -32.78 8.73 -7.76
N GLY A 159 -31.58 8.43 -8.24
CA GLY A 159 -30.36 8.58 -7.47
C GLY A 159 -29.17 7.98 -8.21
N ALA A 160 -27.97 8.16 -7.66
CA ALA A 160 -26.75 7.58 -8.20
C ALA A 160 -26.19 6.53 -7.25
N ASP A 161 -25.60 5.48 -7.81
CA ASP A 161 -24.82 4.52 -7.05
C ASP A 161 -23.42 5.10 -6.82
N ILE A 162 -22.98 5.06 -5.57
CA ILE A 162 -21.69 5.59 -5.17
C ILE A 162 -20.84 4.52 -4.52
N GLY A 163 -19.53 4.61 -4.71
CA GLY A 163 -18.56 3.73 -4.11
C GLY A 163 -17.31 4.48 -3.71
N THR A 164 -16.84 4.27 -2.48
CA THR A 164 -15.59 4.83 -1.95
C THR A 164 -14.70 3.68 -1.53
N GLN A 165 -13.45 3.67 -1.98
CA GLN A 165 -12.41 2.72 -1.59
C GLN A 165 -11.23 3.50 -1.01
N ILE A 166 -10.98 3.35 0.28
CA ILE A 166 -9.87 3.99 0.98
C ILE A 166 -8.88 2.90 1.35
N ARG A 167 -7.60 3.15 1.13
CA ARG A 167 -6.52 2.28 1.56
C ARG A 167 -5.43 3.13 2.18
N PHE A 168 -5.22 2.95 3.47
CA PHE A 168 -4.07 3.44 4.20
C PHE A 168 -3.06 2.30 4.33
N SER A 169 -1.78 2.60 4.11
CA SER A 169 -0.70 1.63 4.28
C SER A 169 0.51 2.33 4.83
N THR A 170 1.14 1.73 5.84
CA THR A 170 2.39 2.21 6.42
C THR A 170 3.35 1.04 6.53
N ASN A 171 4.58 1.25 6.07
CA ASN A 171 5.67 0.32 6.22
C ASN A 171 6.82 1.04 6.94
N LEU A 172 7.15 0.55 8.12
CA LEU A 172 8.16 1.09 9.00
C LEU A 172 9.32 0.10 9.06
N SER A 173 10.48 0.51 8.56
CA SER A 173 11.73 -0.26 8.71
C SER A 173 12.62 0.36 9.78
N LEU A 174 12.93 -0.41 10.82
CA LEU A 174 13.78 -0.02 11.94
C LEU A 174 15.08 -0.83 11.91
N SER A 175 16.21 -0.14 11.71
CA SER A 175 17.54 -0.75 11.72
C SER A 175 18.23 -0.55 13.07
N LEU A 176 18.27 -1.60 13.89
CA LEU A 176 18.91 -1.56 15.20
C LEU A 176 20.42 -1.28 15.12
N THR A 177 21.10 -1.82 14.10
CA THR A 177 22.52 -1.54 13.84
C THR A 177 22.79 -0.04 13.74
N GLN A 178 21.94 0.68 13.01
CA GLN A 178 22.12 2.11 12.79
C GLN A 178 21.85 2.93 14.05
N ILE A 179 21.00 2.43 14.96
CA ILE A 179 20.81 3.05 16.30
C ILE A 179 22.13 2.98 17.07
N ILE A 180 22.78 1.82 17.10
CA ILE A 180 24.08 1.65 17.79
C ILE A 180 25.15 2.54 17.13
N GLU A 181 25.16 2.64 15.80
CA GLU A 181 26.08 3.51 15.06
C GLU A 181 25.86 5.02 15.30
N LEU A 182 24.76 5.44 15.91
CA LEU A 182 24.61 6.82 16.40
C LEU A 182 25.56 7.10 17.57
N VAL A 183 25.76 6.09 18.43
CA VAL A 183 26.57 6.20 19.65
C VAL A 183 28.01 5.78 19.40
N TYR A 184 28.21 4.71 18.61
CA TYR A 184 29.53 4.15 18.35
C TYR A 184 29.64 3.61 16.92
N LYS A 185 30.48 4.26 16.12
CA LYS A 185 30.92 3.75 14.82
C LYS A 185 32.27 3.05 15.00
N PRO A 186 32.36 1.72 14.84
CA PRO A 186 33.66 1.06 14.92
C PRO A 186 34.58 1.57 13.82
N PRO A 187 35.90 1.61 14.06
CA PRO A 187 36.88 1.90 13.01
C PRO A 187 36.66 0.89 11.88
N SER A 188 36.44 1.40 10.67
CA SER A 188 36.05 0.61 9.51
C SER A 188 37.05 -0.53 9.30
N SER A 189 36.65 -1.77 9.58
CA SER A 189 37.30 -2.89 8.90
C SER A 189 36.98 -2.69 7.41
N LYS A 190 38.02 -2.44 6.61
CA LYS A 190 37.93 -2.29 5.15
C LYS A 190 36.85 -3.24 4.63
N LYS A 191 35.78 -2.70 4.04
CA LYS A 191 34.80 -3.49 3.28
C LYS A 191 35.62 -4.41 2.38
N SER A 192 35.67 -5.71 2.70
CA SER A 192 36.32 -6.69 1.84
C SER A 192 35.62 -6.57 0.50
N GLY A 193 36.35 -6.09 -0.51
CA GLY A 193 35.82 -5.85 -1.84
C GLY A 193 35.00 -7.04 -2.28
N SER A 194 33.75 -6.75 -2.69
CA SER A 194 32.95 -7.68 -3.47
C SER A 194 33.86 -8.25 -4.55
N SER A 195 33.94 -9.58 -4.63
CA SER A 195 34.65 -10.31 -5.68
C SER A 195 34.11 -9.88 -7.04
N GLN A 196 34.73 -8.86 -7.61
CA GLN A 196 34.47 -8.37 -8.94
C GLN A 196 34.93 -9.46 -9.90
N GLY A 197 34.06 -9.79 -10.85
CA GLY A 197 34.19 -10.93 -11.74
C GLY A 197 35.58 -11.04 -12.37
N ARG A 198 36.02 -12.29 -12.54
CA ARG A 198 37.12 -12.67 -13.42
C ARG A 198 36.89 -12.09 -14.83
N SER A 199 37.43 -10.91 -15.09
CA SER A 199 37.79 -10.51 -16.44
C SER A 199 39.27 -10.83 -16.61
N ARG A 200 39.56 -11.79 -17.49
CA ARG A 200 40.91 -12.12 -17.93
C ARG A 200 41.31 -11.09 -18.98
N THR A 201 42.16 -10.14 -18.62
CA THR A 201 42.96 -9.42 -19.62
C THR A 201 44.35 -9.16 -19.06
N ARG A 202 45.35 -9.74 -19.74
CA ARG A 202 46.77 -9.44 -19.56
C ARG A 202 47.04 -8.01 -20.04
N SER A 203 47.63 -7.18 -19.19
CA SER A 203 48.66 -6.23 -19.60
C SER A 203 49.41 -5.76 -18.36
N ARG A 204 50.73 -5.85 -18.47
CA ARG A 204 51.74 -5.55 -17.47
C ARG A 204 52.19 -4.11 -17.70
N VAL A 205 51.94 -3.21 -16.75
CA VAL A 205 52.72 -1.98 -16.55
C VAL A 205 52.72 -1.69 -15.04
N GLN A 206 53.90 -1.77 -14.43
CA GLN A 206 54.20 -1.23 -13.10
C GLN A 206 54.29 0.30 -13.18
N PRO A 207 53.94 0.99 -12.10
CA PRO A 207 54.94 1.86 -11.48
C PRO A 207 55.15 1.54 -9.99
N GLU A 208 56.44 1.41 -9.63
CA GLU A 208 57.00 1.73 -8.31
C GLU A 208 56.77 3.25 -8.06
N GLY A 209 56.63 3.79 -6.86
CA GLY A 209 56.55 3.33 -5.48
C GLY A 209 56.34 4.60 -4.64
N GLU A 210 55.87 4.47 -3.39
CA GLU A 210 56.30 5.32 -2.27
C GLU A 210 55.64 4.89 -0.95
N ASN A 211 56.54 4.50 -0.04
CA ASN A 211 56.55 4.69 1.41
C ASN A 211 55.38 4.17 2.25
N ASP A 212 55.70 3.06 2.92
CA ASP A 212 55.36 2.82 4.33
C ASP A 212 55.48 4.11 5.16
N ASP A 213 54.35 4.58 5.67
CA ASP A 213 54.31 5.17 7.00
C ASP A 213 53.47 4.27 7.91
N LYS A 214 54.21 3.57 8.77
CA LYS A 214 53.71 2.93 9.98
C LYS A 214 53.23 4.02 10.92
N ASP A 215 51.93 4.28 10.94
CA ASP A 215 51.27 4.77 12.14
C ASP A 215 50.35 3.69 12.71
N ASN A 216 51.00 2.83 13.48
CA ASN A 216 50.36 1.86 14.33
C ASN A 216 50.23 2.50 15.71
N LYS A 217 49.08 3.14 15.98
CA LYS A 217 48.39 3.25 17.28
C LYS A 217 47.48 4.47 17.27
N GLU A 218 46.21 4.26 16.95
CA GLU A 218 45.11 4.89 17.67
C GLU A 218 43.78 4.17 17.35
N GLY A 219 43.02 3.89 18.41
CA GLY A 219 41.73 3.20 18.31
C GLY A 219 41.72 1.75 18.80
N LYS A 220 42.18 1.47 20.04
CA LYS A 220 41.61 0.35 20.80
C LYS A 220 40.14 0.68 21.09
N GLY A 221 39.30 0.54 20.06
CA GLY A 221 37.85 0.72 20.18
C GLY A 221 37.32 -0.20 21.28
N ASN A 222 36.43 0.32 22.11
CA ASN A 222 35.99 -0.34 23.32
C ASN A 222 35.47 -1.75 23.00
N PHE A 223 36.07 -2.80 23.59
CA PHE A 223 35.77 -4.21 23.25
C PHE A 223 34.27 -4.51 23.38
N ILE A 224 33.63 -3.95 24.42
CA ILE A 224 32.19 -4.08 24.68
C ILE A 224 31.36 -3.44 23.55
N LEU A 225 31.72 -2.24 23.10
CA LEU A 225 31.01 -1.55 22.02
C LEU A 225 31.17 -2.25 20.68
N ASN A 226 32.35 -2.82 20.40
CA ASN A 226 32.59 -3.67 19.24
C ASN A 226 31.76 -4.96 19.29
N ALA A 227 31.63 -5.58 20.48
CA ALA A 227 30.81 -6.78 20.67
C ALA A 227 29.32 -6.47 20.48
N VAL A 228 28.82 -5.36 21.05
CA VAL A 228 27.43 -4.89 20.89
C VAL A 228 27.13 -4.59 19.43
N HIS A 229 27.98 -3.83 18.73
CA HIS A 229 27.82 -3.58 17.29
C HIS A 229 27.85 -4.89 16.47
N GLY A 230 28.76 -5.80 16.80
CA GLY A 230 28.85 -7.12 16.17
C GLY A 230 27.60 -8.01 16.37
N PHE A 231 26.89 -7.87 17.49
CA PHE A 231 25.61 -8.53 17.75
C PHE A 231 24.48 -7.88 16.94
N PHE A 232 24.34 -6.55 17.01
CA PHE A 232 23.27 -5.84 16.30
C PHE A 232 23.44 -5.83 14.77
N ASN A 233 24.65 -6.03 14.24
CA ASN A 233 24.87 -6.29 12.81
C ASN A 233 24.27 -7.61 12.32
N ARG A 234 24.03 -8.56 13.24
CA ARG A 234 23.45 -9.86 12.90
C ARG A 234 21.93 -9.83 12.93
N ILE A 235 21.32 -8.81 13.53
CA ILE A 235 19.87 -8.63 13.53
C ILE A 235 19.47 -7.91 12.24
N ASP A 236 18.60 -8.52 11.46
CA ASP A 236 18.01 -7.86 10.29
C ASP A 236 17.02 -6.76 10.74
N PRO A 237 16.77 -5.74 9.91
CA PRO A 237 15.84 -4.67 10.26
C PRO A 237 14.45 -5.19 10.61
N LEU A 238 13.86 -4.63 11.67
CA LEU A 238 12.46 -4.88 12.04
C LEU A 238 11.58 -4.13 11.04
N ASN A 239 10.74 -4.85 10.32
CA ASN A 239 9.78 -4.28 9.38
C ASN A 239 8.37 -4.48 9.93
N LEU A 240 7.69 -3.38 10.23
CA LEU A 240 6.29 -3.33 10.59
C LEU A 240 5.51 -2.81 9.40
N THR A 241 4.52 -3.57 8.93
CA THR A 241 3.57 -3.11 7.91
C THR A 241 2.17 -3.11 8.50
N TYR A 242 1.46 -1.99 8.39
CA TYR A 242 0.05 -1.88 8.69
C TYR A 242 -0.69 -1.42 7.44
N THR A 243 -1.77 -2.12 7.06
CA THR A 243 -2.65 -1.74 5.96
C THR A 243 -4.09 -1.75 6.44
N GLU A 244 -4.82 -0.71 6.12
CA GLU A 244 -6.24 -0.58 6.42
C GLU A 244 -6.96 -0.26 5.12
N THR A 245 -7.96 -1.05 4.77
CA THR A 245 -8.78 -0.88 3.57
C THR A 245 -10.23 -0.76 3.98
N VAL A 246 -10.89 0.32 3.58
CA VAL A 246 -12.30 0.57 3.80
C VAL A 246 -12.98 0.73 2.45
N ASN A 247 -13.93 -0.15 2.14
CA ASN A 247 -14.81 -0.01 1.01
C ASN A 247 -16.20 0.36 1.51
N ARG A 248 -16.81 1.35 0.89
CA ARG A 248 -18.20 1.74 1.15
C ARG A 248 -18.91 1.84 -0.17
N THR A 249 -20.11 1.30 -0.24
CA THR A 249 -21.01 1.52 -1.36
C THR A 249 -22.35 1.98 -0.81
N ALA A 250 -23.03 2.84 -1.55
CA ALA A 250 -24.39 3.26 -1.27
C ALA A 250 -25.14 3.35 -2.59
N ARG A 251 -26.42 3.00 -2.59
CA ARG A 251 -27.26 2.99 -3.78
C ARG A 251 -28.21 4.17 -3.80
N GLY A 252 -28.57 4.61 -5.01
CA GLY A 252 -29.56 5.66 -5.26
C GLY A 252 -29.46 6.89 -4.35
N VAL A 253 -28.23 7.37 -4.15
CA VAL A 253 -27.95 8.58 -3.36
C VAL A 253 -28.36 9.81 -4.15
N GLN A 254 -29.09 10.71 -3.49
CA GLN A 254 -29.59 11.94 -4.07
C GLN A 254 -28.77 13.15 -3.61
N GLY A 255 -28.38 14.01 -4.55
CA GLY A 255 -27.61 15.23 -4.28
C GLY A 255 -26.11 15.12 -4.52
N ALA A 256 -25.38 16.13 -4.08
CA ALA A 256 -23.93 16.26 -4.29
C ALA A 256 -23.16 15.61 -3.15
N VAL A 257 -22.41 14.54 -3.45
CA VAL A 257 -21.63 13.83 -2.44
C VAL A 257 -20.47 14.70 -1.93
N PRO A 258 -20.34 14.87 -0.61
CA PRO A 258 -19.30 15.72 -0.04
C PRO A 258 -17.90 15.16 -0.30
N ILE A 259 -16.94 16.07 -0.49
CA ILE A 259 -15.53 15.71 -0.75
C ILE A 259 -14.91 14.87 0.37
N GLY A 260 -15.33 15.12 1.62
CA GLY A 260 -14.91 14.35 2.78
C GLY A 260 -15.32 12.87 2.67
N TYR A 261 -16.51 12.58 2.16
CA TYR A 261 -16.94 11.20 1.93
C TYR A 261 -16.24 10.57 0.72
N ARG A 262 -16.05 11.34 -0.37
CA ARG A 262 -15.37 10.88 -1.59
C ARG A 262 -13.95 10.39 -1.31
N PHE A 263 -13.21 11.10 -0.46
CA PHE A 263 -11.86 10.70 -0.10
C PHE A 263 -11.76 9.96 1.23
N GLY A 264 -12.81 9.89 2.04
CA GLY A 264 -12.81 9.10 3.28
C GLY A 264 -12.41 9.84 4.55
N TRP A 265 -12.33 11.16 4.52
CA TRP A 265 -12.22 12.00 5.72
C TRP A 265 -13.52 12.04 6.54
N GLN A 266 -14.65 11.70 5.92
CA GLN A 266 -15.95 11.54 6.55
C GLN A 266 -16.46 10.11 6.37
N SER A 267 -17.06 9.54 7.41
CA SER A 267 -17.58 8.17 7.39
C SER A 267 -18.88 8.05 6.59
N ASP A 268 -19.78 9.00 6.78
CA ASP A 268 -21.12 9.06 6.19
C ASP A 268 -21.21 10.18 5.14
N HIS A 269 -22.02 9.99 4.10
CA HIS A 269 -22.31 11.01 3.10
C HIS A 269 -23.40 11.99 3.56
N GLY A 270 -24.27 11.61 4.51
CA GLY A 270 -25.31 12.48 5.08
C GLY A 270 -26.38 12.91 4.08
N LEU A 271 -26.64 12.09 3.06
CA LEU A 271 -27.60 12.37 1.97
C LEU A 271 -28.74 11.37 2.01
N SER A 272 -29.91 11.78 1.52
CA SER A 272 -31.06 10.88 1.35
C SER A 272 -30.78 9.85 0.26
N GLN A 273 -31.33 8.66 0.47
CA GLN A 273 -31.34 7.57 -0.50
C GLN A 273 -32.78 7.36 -0.95
N ASP A 274 -32.97 7.01 -2.22
CA ASP A 274 -34.29 6.66 -2.76
C ASP A 274 -34.74 5.27 -2.26
N SER A 275 -35.16 5.21 -1.00
CA SER A 275 -35.53 3.97 -0.32
C SER A 275 -36.71 3.24 -0.97
N ALA A 276 -37.54 3.95 -1.76
CA ALA A 276 -38.70 3.36 -2.43
C ALA A 276 -38.31 2.49 -3.63
N SER A 277 -37.22 2.82 -4.35
CA SER A 277 -36.82 2.10 -5.56
C SER A 277 -35.68 1.09 -5.34
N ILE A 278 -34.89 1.27 -4.27
CA ILE A 278 -33.71 0.43 -3.98
C ILE A 278 -34.07 -0.81 -3.14
N GLY A 279 -35.22 -0.79 -2.46
CA GLY A 279 -35.65 -1.88 -1.57
C GLY A 279 -34.77 -1.97 -0.32
N SER A 280 -34.43 -3.19 0.12
CA SER A 280 -33.64 -3.39 1.36
C SER A 280 -32.13 -3.20 1.19
N ASN A 281 -31.59 -3.14 -0.04
CA ASN A 281 -30.15 -3.09 -0.28
C ASN A 281 -29.61 -1.65 -0.34
N ILE A 282 -29.32 -1.08 0.82
CA ILE A 282 -28.83 0.30 0.95
C ILE A 282 -27.34 0.47 0.58
N GLY A 283 -26.59 -0.63 0.43
CA GLY A 283 -25.17 -0.63 0.12
C GLY A 283 -24.33 -1.51 1.04
N ASN A 284 -23.05 -1.67 0.74
CA ASN A 284 -22.14 -2.55 1.45
C ASN A 284 -21.03 -1.76 2.14
N PHE A 285 -20.57 -2.26 3.27
CA PHE A 285 -19.39 -1.76 3.98
C PHE A 285 -18.41 -2.91 4.20
N ASP A 286 -17.19 -2.76 3.70
CA ASP A 286 -16.08 -3.66 4.02
C ASP A 286 -14.99 -2.87 4.74
N HIS A 287 -14.46 -3.41 5.82
CA HIS A 287 -13.31 -2.87 6.53
C HIS A 287 -12.33 -3.99 6.81
N LYS A 288 -11.10 -3.84 6.33
CA LYS A 288 -10.02 -4.82 6.48
C LYS A 288 -8.81 -4.16 7.07
N GLN A 289 -8.21 -4.79 8.08
CA GLN A 289 -7.01 -4.33 8.74
C GLN A 289 -5.99 -5.47 8.75
N ASP A 290 -4.77 -5.17 8.34
CA ASP A 290 -3.66 -6.10 8.23
C ASP A 290 -2.46 -5.52 8.97
N ILE A 291 -2.00 -6.20 10.02
CA ILE A 291 -0.71 -5.94 10.67
C ILE A 291 0.23 -7.08 10.30
N SER A 292 1.47 -6.75 9.95
CA SER A 292 2.55 -7.73 9.90
C SER A 292 3.85 -7.19 10.45
N LEU A 293 4.53 -8.04 11.20
CA LEU A 293 5.82 -7.78 11.83
C LEU A 293 6.81 -8.81 11.30
N ARG A 294 7.95 -8.36 10.81
CA ARG A 294 9.00 -9.24 10.28
C ARG A 294 10.37 -8.81 10.80
N SER A 295 11.18 -9.78 11.17
CA SER A 295 12.56 -9.57 11.59
C SER A 295 13.38 -10.80 11.26
N GLY A 296 14.70 -10.72 11.46
CA GLY A 296 15.59 -11.84 11.22
C GLY A 296 16.85 -11.76 12.08
N PHE A 297 17.51 -12.89 12.25
CA PHE A 297 18.75 -13.01 12.99
C PHE A 297 19.72 -13.97 12.30
N LYS A 298 20.93 -13.49 12.03
CA LYS A 298 22.03 -14.27 11.47
C LYS A 298 22.86 -14.89 12.59
N LEU A 299 22.52 -16.13 12.97
CA LEU A 299 23.29 -16.93 13.92
C LEU A 299 24.77 -17.07 13.49
N THR A 300 24.99 -17.42 12.21
CA THR A 300 26.32 -17.53 11.60
C THR A 300 26.30 -17.01 10.16
N LYS A 301 27.44 -16.97 9.45
CA LYS A 301 27.47 -16.65 8.00
C LYS A 301 26.63 -17.60 7.13
N LYS A 302 26.27 -18.77 7.66
CA LYS A 302 25.55 -19.82 6.94
C LYS A 302 24.20 -20.20 7.55
N THR A 303 23.89 -19.64 8.72
CA THR A 303 22.69 -19.95 9.50
C THR A 303 21.91 -18.67 9.79
N SER A 304 20.66 -18.60 9.34
CA SER A 304 19.77 -17.47 9.55
C SER A 304 18.41 -17.94 10.05
N ILE A 305 17.82 -17.18 10.97
CA ILE A 305 16.44 -17.34 11.43
C ILE A 305 15.67 -16.11 10.96
N SER A 306 14.52 -16.31 10.34
CA SER A 306 13.56 -15.24 10.02
C SER A 306 12.32 -15.44 10.86
N LEU A 307 11.81 -14.35 11.42
CA LEU A 307 10.60 -14.31 12.24
C LEU A 307 9.53 -13.49 11.52
N SER A 308 8.30 -13.98 11.53
CA SER A 308 7.15 -13.28 10.96
C SER A 308 5.92 -13.46 11.82
N PHE A 309 5.18 -12.38 12.03
CA PHE A 309 3.85 -12.39 12.62
C PHE A 309 2.91 -11.59 11.72
N GLY A 310 1.73 -12.11 11.48
CA GLY A 310 0.67 -11.48 10.71
C GLY A 310 -0.66 -11.61 11.42
N GLU A 311 -1.44 -10.54 11.37
CA GLU A 311 -2.78 -10.47 11.92
C GLU A 311 -3.68 -9.69 10.96
N ASN A 312 -4.79 -10.31 10.57
CA ASN A 312 -5.79 -9.77 9.68
C ASN A 312 -7.14 -9.78 10.40
N VAL A 313 -7.85 -8.66 10.32
CA VAL A 313 -9.25 -8.54 10.74
C VAL A 313 -10.04 -8.03 9.55
N SER A 314 -11.18 -8.66 9.28
CA SER A 314 -12.12 -8.16 8.29
C SER A 314 -13.54 -8.11 8.84
N GLN A 315 -14.25 -7.06 8.46
CA GLN A 315 -15.63 -6.81 8.76
C GLN A 315 -16.34 -6.52 7.43
N THR A 316 -17.41 -7.24 7.14
CA THR A 316 -18.26 -7.02 5.98
C THR A 316 -19.69 -6.90 6.45
N ILE A 317 -20.28 -5.74 6.22
CA ILE A 317 -21.72 -5.50 6.39
C ILE A 317 -22.32 -5.49 4.99
N SER A 318 -23.15 -6.50 4.74
CA SER A 318 -23.88 -6.63 3.49
C SER A 318 -25.05 -5.66 3.41
N GLY A 319 -25.53 -5.38 2.20
CA GLY A 319 -26.70 -4.52 2.00
C GLY A 319 -28.00 -5.03 2.61
N SER A 320 -28.07 -6.31 2.99
CA SER A 320 -29.20 -6.85 3.77
C SER A 320 -29.03 -6.67 5.29
N GLY A 321 -27.98 -5.99 5.75
CA GLY A 321 -27.69 -5.75 7.17
C GLY A 321 -26.95 -6.88 7.88
N VAL A 322 -26.72 -8.02 7.22
CA VAL A 322 -25.97 -9.14 7.82
C VAL A 322 -24.50 -8.74 7.92
N GLU A 323 -23.97 -8.81 9.13
CA GLU A 323 -22.58 -8.52 9.43
C GLU A 323 -21.78 -9.82 9.57
N GLN A 324 -20.71 -9.93 8.80
CA GLN A 324 -19.73 -11.00 8.90
C GLN A 324 -18.41 -10.43 9.38
N ARG A 325 -17.76 -11.14 10.29
CA ARG A 325 -16.41 -10.81 10.74
C ARG A 325 -15.51 -12.01 10.59
N SER A 326 -14.26 -11.77 10.23
CA SER A 326 -13.23 -12.80 10.31
C SER A 326 -11.95 -12.24 10.89
N ILE A 327 -11.27 -13.10 11.64
CA ILE A 327 -9.96 -12.84 12.21
C ILE A 327 -9.06 -13.96 11.74
N GLN A 328 -7.89 -13.60 11.22
CA GLN A 328 -6.83 -14.54 10.91
C GLN A 328 -5.52 -14.04 11.50
N ARG A 329 -4.88 -14.84 12.36
CA ARG A 329 -3.62 -14.47 12.98
C ARG A 329 -2.64 -15.62 13.02
N ASP A 330 -1.35 -15.29 13.04
CA ASP A 330 -0.31 -16.27 13.29
C ASP A 330 -0.42 -16.78 14.73
N PHE A 331 -0.34 -18.09 14.88
CA PHE A 331 -0.74 -18.80 16.10
C PHE A 331 0.18 -19.98 16.33
N LEU A 332 0.59 -20.21 17.58
CA LEU A 332 1.31 -21.41 18.00
C LEU A 332 0.33 -22.34 18.71
N PRO A 333 -0.19 -23.37 18.03
CA PRO A 333 -1.02 -24.37 18.68
C PRO A 333 -0.22 -25.47 19.36
N TRP A 334 -0.82 -26.05 20.40
CA TRP A 334 -0.40 -27.27 21.06
C TRP A 334 -1.62 -28.08 21.50
N GLY A 335 -1.39 -29.29 22.00
CA GLY A 335 -2.44 -30.26 22.31
C GLY A 335 -2.69 -31.24 21.16
N GLU A 336 -3.23 -32.41 21.48
CA GLU A 336 -3.45 -33.51 20.53
C GLU A 336 -4.39 -33.12 19.38
N ARG A 337 -5.24 -32.11 19.61
CA ARG A 337 -6.22 -31.60 18.64
C ARG A 337 -5.93 -30.17 18.18
N LEU A 338 -4.78 -29.59 18.53
CA LEU A 338 -4.46 -28.18 18.29
C LEU A 338 -5.53 -27.24 18.89
N ASP A 339 -6.16 -27.67 19.98
CA ASP A 339 -7.27 -27.01 20.67
C ASP A 339 -6.81 -25.87 21.59
N GLN A 340 -5.52 -25.83 21.90
CA GLN A 340 -4.90 -24.80 22.71
C GLN A 340 -3.82 -24.08 21.92
N GLY A 341 -3.56 -22.82 22.25
CA GLY A 341 -2.44 -22.08 21.66
C GLY A 341 -2.42 -20.62 22.07
N LEU A 342 -1.42 -19.89 21.59
CA LEU A 342 -1.33 -18.44 21.74
C LEU A 342 -0.85 -17.76 20.45
N PRO A 343 -1.21 -16.49 20.20
CA PRO A 343 -0.67 -15.72 19.09
C PRO A 343 0.85 -15.63 19.18
N PHE A 344 1.56 -16.15 18.18
CA PHE A 344 3.02 -16.22 18.19
C PHE A 344 3.58 -16.10 16.79
N PHE A 345 4.86 -15.70 16.71
CA PHE A 345 5.57 -15.58 15.44
C PHE A 345 5.78 -16.96 14.81
N GLY A 346 5.55 -17.07 13.51
CA GLY A 346 6.16 -18.11 12.69
C GLY A 346 7.66 -17.88 12.56
N TRP A 347 8.41 -18.97 12.36
CA TRP A 347 9.86 -18.90 12.16
C TRP A 347 10.30 -19.73 10.97
N SER A 348 11.36 -19.30 10.30
CA SER A 348 12.08 -20.11 9.33
C SER A 348 13.57 -20.04 9.60
N MET A 349 14.17 -21.18 9.86
CA MET A 349 15.59 -21.38 10.04
C MET A 349 16.16 -22.03 8.78
N ARG A 350 17.17 -21.39 8.20
CA ARG A 350 17.95 -21.93 7.10
C ARG A 350 19.38 -22.10 7.54
N MET A 351 19.89 -23.32 7.41
CA MET A 351 21.26 -23.68 7.68
C MET A 351 21.89 -24.28 6.44
N SER A 352 22.79 -23.53 5.83
CA SER A 352 23.56 -23.95 4.65
C SER A 352 24.93 -24.47 5.05
N GLY A 353 25.55 -25.24 4.16
CA GLY A 353 26.96 -25.59 4.35
C GLY A 353 27.21 -26.82 5.22
N LEU A 354 26.20 -27.68 5.37
CA LEU A 354 26.29 -28.92 6.15
C LEU A 354 27.21 -29.94 5.47
N GLU A 355 27.49 -29.78 4.18
CA GLU A 355 28.49 -30.59 3.47
C GLU A 355 29.90 -30.42 4.04
N LYS A 356 30.15 -29.37 4.84
CA LYS A 356 31.44 -29.19 5.51
C LYS A 356 31.53 -29.91 6.86
N TRP A 357 30.46 -30.55 7.33
CA TRP A 357 30.50 -31.33 8.57
C TRP A 357 31.36 -32.59 8.40
N PRO A 358 32.16 -32.97 9.40
CA PRO A 358 33.15 -34.06 9.29
C PRO A 358 32.59 -35.41 8.85
N ILE A 359 31.30 -35.63 9.05
CA ILE A 359 30.59 -36.87 8.69
C ILE A 359 30.00 -36.76 7.28
N LEU A 360 29.42 -35.62 6.91
CA LEU A 360 28.68 -35.42 5.65
C LEU A 360 29.59 -35.08 4.46
N ASN A 361 30.77 -34.53 4.72
CA ASN A 361 31.71 -34.10 3.67
C ASN A 361 32.23 -35.23 2.76
N LYS A 362 32.16 -36.48 3.23
CA LYS A 362 32.57 -37.67 2.46
C LYS A 362 31.46 -38.22 1.56
N PHE A 363 30.20 -37.89 1.85
CA PHE A 363 29.05 -38.53 1.21
C PHE A 363 28.21 -37.57 0.37
N VAL A 364 28.28 -36.25 0.62
CA VAL A 364 27.39 -35.28 -0.03
C VAL A 364 28.16 -34.06 -0.52
N ARG A 365 27.89 -33.62 -1.76
CA ARG A 365 28.51 -32.43 -2.38
C ARG A 365 27.97 -31.12 -1.85
N SER A 366 26.72 -31.10 -1.40
CA SER A 366 26.04 -29.93 -0.85
C SER A 366 24.93 -30.39 0.09
N ALA A 367 24.84 -29.82 1.29
CA ALA A 367 23.77 -30.13 2.21
C ALA A 367 23.28 -28.84 2.90
N SER A 368 21.96 -28.69 2.97
CA SER A 368 21.28 -27.63 3.70
C SER A 368 20.12 -28.21 4.50
N LEU A 369 19.84 -27.59 5.64
CA LEU A 369 18.69 -27.89 6.47
C LEU A 369 17.83 -26.63 6.53
N ASP A 370 16.59 -26.78 6.07
CA ASP A 370 15.57 -25.76 6.16
C ASP A 370 14.51 -26.29 7.15
N HIS A 371 14.24 -25.52 8.19
CA HIS A 371 13.18 -25.79 9.15
C HIS A 371 12.28 -24.56 9.22
N SER A 372 10.99 -24.74 9.02
CA SER A 372 10.02 -23.66 9.15
C SER A 372 8.85 -24.12 9.97
N PHE A 373 8.29 -23.19 10.73
CA PHE A 373 7.04 -23.34 11.43
C PHE A 373 6.12 -22.18 11.07
N SER A 374 4.89 -22.51 10.69
CA SER A 374 3.83 -21.55 10.40
C SER A 374 2.52 -22.12 10.94
N GLY A 375 2.02 -21.54 12.03
CA GLY A 375 0.67 -21.81 12.51
C GLY A 375 -0.25 -20.62 12.29
N LYS A 376 -1.51 -20.90 11.95
CA LYS A 376 -2.55 -19.91 11.69
C LYS A 376 -3.84 -20.31 12.36
N GLU A 377 -4.43 -19.36 13.07
CA GLU A 377 -5.79 -19.41 13.57
C GLU A 377 -6.67 -18.55 12.67
N SER A 378 -7.79 -19.11 12.22
CA SER A 378 -8.81 -18.44 11.43
C SER A 378 -10.15 -18.63 12.11
N ARG A 379 -10.82 -17.53 12.44
CA ARG A 379 -12.14 -17.54 13.06
C ARG A 379 -13.08 -16.63 12.28
N SER A 380 -14.36 -16.98 12.26
CA SER A 380 -15.39 -16.18 11.61
C SER A 380 -16.68 -16.15 12.43
N TRP A 381 -17.30 -14.98 12.47
CA TRP A 381 -18.55 -14.70 13.15
C TRP A 381 -19.57 -14.16 12.16
N GLN A 382 -20.84 -14.40 12.46
CA GLN A 382 -21.95 -13.80 11.74
C GLN A 382 -22.93 -13.24 12.77
N PHE A 383 -23.27 -11.98 12.59
CA PHE A 383 -24.19 -11.24 13.44
C PHE A 383 -25.40 -10.81 12.63
N GLU A 384 -26.57 -11.01 13.23
CA GLU A 384 -27.87 -10.58 12.73
C GLU A 384 -28.45 -9.67 13.82
N ASP A 385 -28.70 -8.40 13.49
CA ASP A 385 -29.30 -7.39 14.39
C ASP A 385 -28.56 -7.06 15.70
N VAL A 386 -27.29 -7.44 15.84
CA VAL A 386 -26.44 -7.08 16.99
C VAL A 386 -25.45 -6.00 16.58
N ASN A 387 -25.43 -4.87 17.29
CA ASN A 387 -24.41 -3.83 17.06
C ASN A 387 -23.11 -4.25 17.74
N VAL A 388 -22.20 -4.78 16.93
CA VAL A 388 -20.88 -5.16 17.40
C VAL A 388 -19.96 -3.96 17.20
N GLY A 389 -19.40 -3.41 18.27
CA GLY A 389 -18.47 -2.26 18.20
C GLY A 389 -17.23 -2.55 17.33
N ALA A 390 -16.40 -1.53 17.10
CA ALA A 390 -15.16 -1.70 16.35
C ALA A 390 -14.21 -2.68 17.06
N VAL A 391 -13.62 -3.63 16.31
CA VAL A 391 -12.60 -4.53 16.86
C VAL A 391 -11.31 -3.74 17.03
N ASN A 392 -10.73 -3.79 18.23
CA ASN A 392 -9.38 -3.30 18.45
C ASN A 392 -8.40 -4.46 18.18
N LEU A 393 -7.49 -4.27 17.23
CA LEU A 393 -6.40 -5.23 16.94
C LEU A 393 -5.58 -5.56 18.20
N LEU A 394 -5.48 -4.63 19.15
CA LEU A 394 -4.72 -4.83 20.39
C LEU A 394 -5.48 -5.65 21.45
N ASP A 395 -6.78 -5.87 21.29
CA ASP A 395 -7.63 -6.55 22.27
C ASP A 395 -8.56 -7.58 21.62
N MET A 396 -8.04 -8.34 20.65
CA MET A 396 -8.84 -9.36 19.97
C MET A 396 -9.24 -10.53 20.88
N SER A 397 -8.46 -10.83 21.92
CA SER A 397 -8.78 -11.93 22.83
C SER A 397 -10.07 -11.68 23.60
N SER A 398 -10.30 -10.45 24.08
CA SER A 398 -11.56 -10.10 24.76
C SER A 398 -12.75 -10.17 23.80
N PHE A 399 -12.57 -9.74 22.55
CA PHE A 399 -13.58 -9.83 21.50
C PHE A 399 -13.98 -11.28 21.23
N ILE A 400 -12.99 -12.16 21.08
CA ILE A 400 -13.20 -13.59 20.84
C ILE A 400 -14.00 -14.23 21.98
N ASP A 401 -13.65 -13.93 23.23
CA ASP A 401 -14.33 -14.51 24.40
C ASP A 401 -15.75 -13.98 24.55
N THR A 402 -15.97 -12.68 24.27
CA THR A 402 -17.28 -12.02 24.40
C THR A 402 -18.28 -12.51 23.36
N PHE A 403 -17.84 -12.71 22.11
CA PHE A 403 -18.72 -13.07 20.99
C PHE A 403 -18.62 -14.54 20.58
N LYS A 404 -18.17 -15.41 21.49
CA LYS A 404 -18.00 -16.85 21.25
C LYS A 404 -19.27 -17.53 20.75
N ASP A 405 -20.44 -17.14 21.28
CA ASP A 405 -21.73 -17.73 20.89
C ASP A 405 -22.15 -17.40 19.45
N TYR A 406 -21.58 -16.34 18.85
CA TYR A 406 -21.81 -15.94 17.46
C TYR A 406 -20.76 -16.50 16.49
N GLU A 407 -19.79 -17.27 16.99
CA GLU A 407 -18.74 -17.88 16.18
C GLU A 407 -19.35 -18.97 15.29
N LYS A 408 -19.17 -18.87 13.97
CA LYS A 408 -19.64 -19.86 13.00
C LYS A 408 -18.59 -20.89 12.68
N GLN A 409 -17.33 -20.48 12.61
CA GLN A 409 -16.21 -21.35 12.26
C GLN A 409 -14.95 -20.89 12.99
N GLY A 410 -14.24 -21.85 13.58
CA GLY A 410 -12.90 -21.70 14.13
C GLY A 410 -12.02 -22.81 13.58
N LYS A 411 -10.89 -22.45 12.99
CA LYS A 411 -9.93 -23.40 12.42
C LYS A 411 -8.53 -23.00 12.78
N VAL A 412 -7.76 -23.96 13.29
CA VAL A 412 -6.33 -23.82 13.54
C VAL A 412 -5.58 -24.79 12.63
N ASN A 413 -4.53 -24.30 11.97
CA ASN A 413 -3.63 -25.13 11.18
C ASN A 413 -2.20 -24.81 11.56
N ALA A 414 -1.32 -25.81 11.56
CA ALA A 414 0.12 -25.61 11.72
C ALA A 414 0.89 -26.51 10.76
N SER A 415 1.99 -26.00 10.22
CA SER A 415 2.88 -26.68 9.28
C SER A 415 4.33 -26.36 9.55
#